data_AF-A0A1W1YXX0-F1
#
_entry.id   AF-A0A1W1YXX0-F1
#
_cell.length_a   1.000
_cell.length_b   1.000
_cell.length_c   1.000
_cell.angle_alpha   90.00
_cell.angle_beta   90.00
_cell.angle_gamma   90.00
#
_symmetry.space_group_name_H-M   'P 1'
#
loop_
_entity.id
_entity.type
_entity.pdbx_description
1 polymer ?
#
loop_
_entity_poly.entity_id
_entity_poly.type
_entity_poly.pdbx_seq_one_letter_code
_entity_poly.pdbx_strand_id
1 'polypeptide(L)' 'CRRQVFRWLVRYNTRRRHTWCGYLSPSTYEARRAATLPTAA' A
#
# COMPACT_ATOMS: atom_id res chain seq x y z
N CYS A 1 2.88 -23.70 -0.52
CA CYS A 1 1.63 -22.92 -0.68
C CYS A 1 1.74 -21.45 -0.21
N ARG A 2 2.32 -21.18 0.97
CA ARG A 2 2.41 -19.83 1.57
C ARG A 2 3.23 -18.77 0.77
N ARG A 3 4.37 -19.16 0.17
CA ARG A 3 5.27 -18.21 -0.56
C ARG A 3 4.59 -17.51 -1.75
N GLN A 4 3.69 -18.18 -2.45
CA GLN A 4 2.98 -17.61 -3.60
C GLN A 4 2.00 -16.53 -3.15
N VAL A 5 1.26 -16.77 -2.06
CA VAL A 5 0.35 -15.80 -1.45
C VAL A 5 1.11 -14.58 -0.96
N PHE A 6 2.24 -14.76 -0.25
CA PHE A 6 3.08 -13.63 0.17
C PHE A 6 3.64 -12.85 -1.01
N ARG A 7 4.13 -13.52 -2.05
CA ARG A 7 4.62 -12.86 -3.27
C ARG A 7 3.51 -12.04 -3.94
N TRP A 8 2.29 -12.60 -4.00
CA TRP A 8 1.13 -11.90 -4.53
C TRP A 8 0.76 -10.68 -3.69
N LEU A 9 0.68 -10.83 -2.35
CA LEU A 9 0.40 -9.74 -1.41
C LEU A 9 1.40 -8.60 -1.54
N VAL A 10 2.71 -8.91 -1.56
CA VAL A 10 3.76 -7.89 -1.69
C VAL A 10 3.63 -7.17 -3.02
N ARG A 11 3.44 -7.90 -4.13
CA ARG A 11 3.24 -7.28 -5.45
C ARG A 11 1.99 -6.41 -5.48
N TYR A 12 0.88 -6.89 -4.91
CA TYR A 12 -0.38 -6.15 -4.87
C TYR A 12 -0.21 -4.83 -4.13
N ASN A 13 0.33 -4.86 -2.90
CA ASN A 13 0.43 -3.68 -2.06
C ASN A 13 1.46 -2.65 -2.55
N THR A 14 2.53 -3.10 -3.24
CA THR A 14 3.62 -2.20 -3.64
C THR A 14 3.56 -1.73 -5.09
N ARG A 15 3.01 -2.54 -6.01
CA ARG A 15 3.08 -2.27 -7.45
C ARG A 15 1.73 -1.98 -8.10
N ARG A 16 0.63 -2.56 -7.60
CA ARG A 16 -0.67 -2.36 -8.23
C ARG A 16 -1.15 -0.93 -7.98
N ARG A 17 -1.49 -0.21 -9.04
CA ARG A 17 -2.03 1.15 -8.95
C ARG A 17 -3.55 1.11 -8.97
N HIS A 18 -4.17 1.94 -8.16
CA HIS A 18 -5.63 2.02 -8.06
C HIS A 18 -6.09 3.44 -8.37
N THR A 19 -7.14 3.57 -9.18
CA THR A 19 -7.79 4.85 -9.49
C THR A 19 -8.28 5.55 -8.23
N TRP A 20 -8.85 4.79 -7.29
CA TRP A 20 -9.28 5.29 -5.97
C TRP A 20 -8.14 5.87 -5.14
N CYS A 21 -6.96 5.26 -5.19
CA CYS A 21 -5.76 5.76 -4.52
C CYS A 21 -5.02 6.85 -5.33
N GLY A 22 -5.66 7.47 -6.33
CA GLY A 22 -5.05 8.49 -7.18
C GLY A 22 -3.96 7.93 -8.11
N TYR A 23 -4.16 6.72 -8.65
CA TYR A 23 -3.17 5.96 -9.42
C TYR A 23 -1.89 5.61 -8.65
N LEU A 24 -1.96 5.56 -7.32
CA LEU A 24 -0.87 5.10 -6.46
C LEU A 24 -1.07 3.65 -6.05
N SER A 25 0.02 3.02 -5.62
CA SER A 25 -0.07 1.75 -4.91
C SER A 25 -0.57 1.95 -3.49
N PRO A 26 -1.25 0.95 -2.90
CA PRO A 26 -1.78 1.04 -1.54
C PRO A 26 -0.70 1.46 -0.54
N SER A 27 0.50 0.88 -0.61
CA SER A 27 1.60 1.23 0.30
C SER A 27 2.03 2.70 0.18
N THR A 28 2.08 3.24 -1.04
CA THR A 28 2.47 4.64 -1.26
C THR A 28 1.38 5.61 -0.86
N TYR A 29 0.11 5.24 -1.07
CA TYR A 29 -1.03 6.01 -0.63
C TYR A 29 -1.07 6.13 0.90
N GLU A 30 -0.93 5.00 1.61
CA GLU A 30 -0.88 4.97 3.07
C GLU A 30 0.33 5.74 3.59
N ALA A 31 1.53 5.58 3.01
CA ALA A 31 2.71 6.34 3.42
C ALA A 31 2.52 7.87 3.30
N ARG A 32 1.85 8.32 2.24
CA ARG A 32 1.52 9.76 2.08
C ARG A 32 0.51 10.25 3.11
N ARG A 33 -0.47 9.41 3.47
CA ARG A 33 -1.47 9.75 4.49
C ARG A 33 -0.92 9.66 5.91
N ALA A 34 -0.04 8.71 6.19
CA ALA A 34 0.65 8.57 7.47
C ALA A 34 1.46 9.82 7.80
N ALA A 35 2.11 10.46 6.82
CA ALA A 35 2.80 11.74 7.02
C ALA A 35 1.85 12.90 7.39
N THR A 36 0.54 12.77 7.14
CA THR A 36 -0.47 13.78 7.46
C THR A 36 -1.13 13.51 8.82
N LEU A 37 -1.06 12.28 9.32
CA LEU A 37 -1.66 11.92 10.60
C LEU A 37 -0.74 12.41 11.74
N PRO A 38 -1.27 13.19 12.71
CA PRO A 38 -0.51 13.49 13.91
C PRO A 38 -0.17 12.17 14.60
N THR A 39 1.08 12.03 15.05
CA THR A 39 1.50 10.90 15.86
C THR A 39 0.52 10.75 17.01
N ALA A 40 -0.15 9.60 17.11
CA ALA A 40 -1.01 9.29 18.24
C ALA A 40 -0.13 9.36 19.50
N ALA A 41 -0.42 10.33 20.37
CA ALA A 41 0.26 10.55 21.65
C ALA A 41 -0.17 9.52 22.69
#